data_AF-A0A822F464-F1
#
_entry.id   AF-A0A822F464-F1
#
_cell.length_a   1.000
_cell.length_b   1.000
_cell.length_c   1.000
_cell.angle_alpha   90.00
_cell.angle_beta   90.00
_cell.angle_gamma   90.00
#
_symmetry.space_group_name_H-M   'P 1'
#
loop_
_entity.id
_entity.type
_entity.pdbx_description
1 polymer ?
#
loop_
_entity_poly.entity_id
_entity_poly.type
_entity_poly.pdbx_seq_one_letter_code
_entity_poly.pdbx_strand_id
1 'polypeptide(L)'
;IPCGTSGGTMIYFDKIEVVNILSREAVIDIVRNYTVNYDRTLIFDKIHHEVNQFCSVHTLQEVYIDLFSSIDDHLKRTIQNDLNILAPGLFISSVRVTKPKIPEAIRRNYETMEQEKTQ
;
A
#
# COMPACT_ATOMS: atom_id res chain seq x y z
N ILE A 1 -7.90 -4.24 -3.37
CA ILE A 1 -7.35 -4.94 -2.20
C ILE A 1 -8.31 -4.77 -1.04
N PRO A 2 -9.00 -5.83 -0.60
CA PRO A 2 -9.85 -5.78 0.60
C PRO A 2 -8.97 -5.62 1.83
N CYS A 3 -9.33 -4.69 2.72
CA CYS A 3 -8.60 -4.39 3.94
C CYS A 3 -9.57 -4.30 5.12
N GLY A 4 -9.34 -5.05 6.19
CA GLY A 4 -10.13 -4.98 7.42
C GLY A 4 -9.47 -4.01 8.40
N THR A 5 -10.19 -2.97 8.80
CA THR A 5 -9.73 -2.05 9.84
C THR A 5 -9.86 -2.66 11.23
N SER A 6 -9.14 -2.13 12.22
CA SER A 6 -9.22 -2.60 13.63
C SER A 6 -10.64 -2.48 14.22
N GLY A 7 -11.44 -1.54 13.71
CA GLY A 7 -12.86 -1.38 14.04
C GLY A 7 -13.80 -2.35 13.33
N GLY A 8 -13.29 -3.31 12.56
CA GLY A 8 -14.09 -4.33 11.85
C GLY A 8 -14.76 -3.83 10.57
N THR A 9 -14.49 -2.60 10.15
CA THR A 9 -15.02 -2.08 8.87
C THR A 9 -14.15 -2.54 7.72
N MET A 10 -14.78 -3.18 6.72
CA MET A 10 -14.13 -3.57 5.48
C MET A 10 -14.05 -2.40 4.50
N ILE A 11 -12.84 -2.09 4.05
CA ILE A 11 -12.54 -1.06 3.04
C ILE A 11 -11.80 -1.69 1.85
N TYR A 12 -11.76 -0.98 0.73
CA TYR A 12 -11.15 -1.49 -0.50
C TYR A 12 -10.23 -0.47 -1.14
N PHE A 13 -8.95 -0.78 -1.27
CA PHE A 13 -8.03 -0.01 -2.09
C PHE A 13 -8.16 -0.45 -3.56
N ASP A 14 -8.60 0.45 -4.43
CA ASP A 14 -8.80 0.13 -5.85
C ASP A 14 -7.48 -0.02 -6.60
N LYS A 15 -6.57 0.93 -6.40
CA LYS A 15 -5.32 1.02 -7.14
C LYS A 15 -4.17 1.39 -6.24
N ILE A 16 -3.09 0.62 -6.36
CA ILE A 16 -1.78 0.97 -5.84
C ILE A 16 -0.82 0.94 -7.01
N GLU A 17 -0.21 2.07 -7.30
CA GLU A 17 0.76 2.23 -8.37
C GLU A 17 2.16 2.15 -7.78
N VAL A 18 3.02 1.36 -8.39
CA VAL A 18 4.40 1.19 -7.97
C VAL A 18 5.29 1.35 -9.19
N VAL A 19 6.34 2.14 -9.03
CA VAL A 19 7.40 2.27 -10.02
C VAL A 19 8.65 1.65 -9.44
N ASN A 20 9.15 0.61 -10.09
CA ASN A 20 10.38 -0.08 -9.70
C ASN A 20 11.43 -0.06 -10.83
N ILE A 21 12.69 -0.18 -10.44
CA ILE A 21 13.84 -0.20 -11.35
C ILE A 21 14.70 -1.40 -10.97
N LEU A 22 15.01 -2.24 -11.95
CA LEU A 22 15.92 -3.37 -11.80
C LEU A 22 17.28 -3.00 -12.40
N SER A 23 18.34 -3.07 -11.60
CA SER A 23 19.69 -2.79 -12.06
C SER A 23 20.14 -3.85 -13.08
N ARG A 24 20.88 -3.41 -14.09
CA ARG A 24 21.32 -4.28 -15.20
C ARG A 24 22.15 -5.47 -14.69
N GLU A 25 22.95 -5.22 -13.66
CA GLU A 25 23.87 -6.19 -13.06
C GLU A 25 23.10 -7.30 -12.31
N ALA A 26 21.92 -6.99 -11.76
CA ALA A 26 21.12 -7.93 -10.97
C ALA A 26 20.06 -8.68 -11.80
N VAL A 27 19.88 -8.35 -13.10
CA VAL A 27 18.82 -8.94 -13.95
C VAL A 27 18.89 -10.45 -13.98
N ILE A 28 20.08 -11.02 -14.23
CA ILE A 28 20.25 -12.47 -14.40
C ILE A 28 19.90 -13.19 -13.09
N ASP A 29 20.41 -12.70 -11.95
CA ASP A 29 20.19 -13.35 -10.66
C ASP A 29 18.73 -13.25 -10.22
N ILE A 30 18.09 -12.09 -10.38
CA ILE A 30 16.68 -11.89 -10.01
C ILE A 30 15.76 -12.74 -10.88
N VAL A 31 15.96 -12.75 -12.20
CA VAL A 31 15.13 -13.57 -13.09
C VAL A 31 15.37 -15.06 -12.84
N ARG A 32 16.59 -15.49 -12.50
CA ARG A 32 16.89 -16.89 -12.17
C ARG A 32 16.24 -17.35 -10.87
N ASN A 33 16.21 -16.49 -9.85
CA ASN A 33 15.70 -16.84 -8.52
C ASN A 33 14.19 -16.61 -8.37
N TYR A 34 13.64 -15.60 -9.05
CA TYR A 34 12.25 -15.14 -8.88
C TYR A 34 11.43 -15.12 -10.17
N THR A 35 12.00 -15.59 -11.29
CA THR A 35 11.39 -15.59 -12.63
C THR A 35 11.23 -14.19 -13.23
N VAL A 36 10.73 -14.11 -14.46
CA VAL A 36 10.45 -12.84 -15.14
C VAL A 36 9.35 -12.02 -14.46
N ASN A 37 8.50 -12.66 -13.64
CA ASN A 37 7.40 -12.01 -12.91
C ASN A 37 7.78 -11.75 -11.45
N TYR A 38 9.04 -11.40 -11.20
CA TYR A 38 9.58 -11.17 -9.85
C TYR A 38 8.79 -10.09 -9.10
N ASP A 39 8.26 -9.10 -9.82
CA ASP A 39 7.53 -7.95 -9.31
C ASP A 39 6.22 -8.37 -8.62
N ARG A 40 5.54 -9.39 -9.15
CA ARG A 40 4.33 -9.91 -8.53
C ARG A 40 4.58 -10.39 -7.10
N THR A 41 5.55 -11.29 -6.92
CA THR A 41 5.81 -11.92 -5.61
C THR A 41 6.58 -11.00 -4.66
N LEU A 42 7.58 -10.27 -5.16
CA LEU A 42 8.44 -9.46 -4.31
C LEU A 42 7.85 -8.08 -3.98
N ILE A 43 6.97 -7.55 -4.83
CA ILE A 43 6.42 -6.20 -4.66
C ILE A 43 4.92 -6.25 -4.41
N PHE A 44 4.11 -6.73 -5.36
CA PHE A 44 2.65 -6.59 -5.27
C PHE A 44 2.01 -7.47 -4.19
N ASP A 45 2.42 -8.74 -4.10
CA ASP A 45 1.95 -9.64 -3.05
C ASP A 45 2.37 -9.15 -1.66
N LYS A 46 3.58 -8.58 -1.55
CA LYS A 46 4.07 -7.98 -0.32
C LYS A 46 3.31 -6.70 0.05
N ILE A 47 3.01 -5.84 -0.91
CA ILE A 47 2.15 -4.66 -0.69
C ILE A 47 0.76 -5.09 -0.18
N HIS A 48 0.16 -6.13 -0.75
CA HIS A 48 -1.12 -6.64 -0.25
C HIS A 48 -1.03 -7.05 1.23
N HIS A 49 0.06 -7.72 1.60
CA HIS A 49 0.30 -8.10 2.99
C HIS A 49 0.48 -6.87 3.89
N GLU A 50 1.37 -5.94 3.53
CA GLU A 50 1.66 -4.74 4.33
C GLU A 50 0.44 -3.83 4.50
N VAL A 51 -0.36 -3.63 3.44
CA VAL A 51 -1.60 -2.87 3.52
C VAL A 51 -2.58 -3.52 4.50
N ASN A 52 -2.73 -4.84 4.44
CA ASN A 52 -3.60 -5.57 5.37
C ASN A 52 -3.11 -5.50 6.81
N GLN A 53 -1.79 -5.61 7.04
CA GLN A 53 -1.20 -5.42 8.37
C GLN A 53 -1.47 -4.00 8.88
N PHE A 54 -1.23 -2.99 8.03
CA PHE A 54 -1.49 -1.60 8.35
C PHE A 54 -2.96 -1.38 8.75
N CYS A 55 -3.93 -1.86 7.98
CA CYS A 55 -5.35 -1.69 8.36
C CYS A 55 -5.71 -2.43 9.65
N SER A 56 -5.15 -3.61 9.91
CA SER A 56 -5.53 -4.43 11.07
C SER A 56 -5.29 -3.76 12.42
N VAL A 57 -4.36 -2.81 12.48
CA VAL A 57 -4.00 -2.07 13.70
C VAL A 57 -4.52 -0.63 13.72
N HIS A 58 -5.15 -0.15 12.63
CA HIS A 58 -5.69 1.21 12.53
C HIS A 58 -7.20 1.23 12.30
N THR A 59 -7.86 2.24 12.85
CA THR A 59 -9.28 2.50 12.66
C THR A 59 -9.57 3.06 11.27
N LEU A 60 -10.85 3.06 10.88
CA LEU A 60 -11.28 3.68 9.61
C LEU A 60 -10.87 5.15 9.50
N GLN A 61 -11.04 5.90 10.58
CA GLN A 61 -10.69 7.32 10.67
C GLN A 61 -9.21 7.54 10.36
N GLU A 62 -8.35 6.77 11.03
CA GLU A 62 -6.90 6.88 10.88
C GLU A 62 -6.48 6.52 9.45
N VAL A 63 -6.97 5.42 8.89
CA VAL A 63 -6.59 4.99 7.53
C VAL A 63 -7.12 5.96 6.45
N TYR A 64 -8.32 6.49 6.63
CA TYR A 64 -9.00 7.29 5.59
C TYR A 64 -8.63 8.78 5.62
N ILE A 65 -8.37 9.33 6.81
CA ILE A 65 -8.10 10.75 7.02
C ILE A 65 -6.69 10.95 7.56
N ASP A 66 -6.41 10.48 8.77
CA ASP A 66 -5.28 10.99 9.55
C ASP A 66 -3.91 10.50 9.02
N LEU A 67 -3.86 9.27 8.54
CA LEU A 67 -2.65 8.58 8.10
C LEU A 67 -2.62 8.31 6.59
N PHE A 68 -3.66 8.67 5.84
CA PHE A 68 -3.72 8.35 4.41
C PHE A 68 -2.47 8.83 3.64
N SER A 69 -1.99 10.04 3.95
CA SER A 69 -0.80 10.59 3.31
C SER A 69 0.50 9.87 3.68
N SER A 70 0.56 9.15 4.80
CA SER A 70 1.77 8.44 5.24
C SER A 70 1.85 7.00 4.72
N ILE A 71 0.75 6.45 4.19
CA ILE A 71 0.71 5.07 3.64
C ILE A 71 1.71 4.91 2.50
N ASP A 72 1.77 5.88 1.57
CA ASP A 72 2.68 5.85 0.42
C ASP A 72 4.14 5.68 0.86
N ASP A 73 4.57 6.50 1.82
CA ASP A 73 5.93 6.48 2.37
C ASP A 73 6.20 5.22 3.19
N HIS A 74 5.22 4.77 3.97
CA HIS A 74 5.33 3.54 4.76
C HIS A 74 5.56 2.33 3.85
N LEU A 75 4.71 2.15 2.83
CA LEU A 75 4.85 1.05 1.87
C LEU A 75 6.18 1.14 1.13
N LYS A 76 6.55 2.31 0.60
CA LYS A 76 7.82 2.47 -0.11
C LYS A 76 9.02 2.03 0.75
N ARG A 77 9.07 2.48 2.02
CA ARG A 77 10.17 2.15 2.94
C ARG A 77 10.20 0.67 3.28
N THR A 78 9.06 0.10 3.67
CA THR A 78 8.98 -1.32 4.08
C THR A 78 9.37 -2.24 2.92
N ILE A 79 8.79 -2.03 1.74
CA ILE A 79 9.11 -2.85 0.57
C ILE A 79 10.58 -2.70 0.17
N GLN A 80 11.13 -1.48 0.14
CA GLN A 80 12.54 -1.30 -0.20
C GLN A 80 13.48 -2.01 0.79
N ASN A 81 13.17 -1.97 2.08
CA ASN A 81 13.99 -2.63 3.10
C ASN A 81 14.05 -4.15 2.88
N ASP A 82 12.92 -4.76 2.54
CA ASP A 82 12.87 -6.20 2.25
C ASP A 82 13.63 -6.53 0.96
N LEU A 83 13.48 -5.71 -0.08
CA LEU A 83 14.19 -5.89 -1.35
C LEU A 83 15.71 -5.76 -1.20
N ASN A 84 16.19 -4.90 -0.31
CA ASN A 84 17.64 -4.76 -0.03
C ASN A 84 18.26 -6.07 0.45
N ILE A 85 17.47 -6.95 1.07
CA ILE A 85 17.92 -8.25 1.58
C ILE A 85 17.62 -9.37 0.57
N LEU A 86 16.40 -9.41 0.03
CA LEU A 86 15.92 -10.52 -0.79
C LEU A 86 16.32 -10.43 -2.26
N ALA A 87 16.38 -9.22 -2.81
CA ALA A 87 16.63 -8.98 -4.22
C ALA A 87 17.50 -7.71 -4.42
N PRO A 88 18.78 -7.76 -4.00
CA PRO A 88 19.70 -6.63 -4.17
C PRO A 88 19.78 -6.21 -5.64
N GLY A 89 19.61 -4.91 -5.90
CA GLY A 89 19.55 -4.35 -7.26
C GLY A 89 18.13 -4.08 -7.77
N LEU A 90 17.09 -4.46 -7.02
CA LEU A 90 15.71 -4.03 -7.27
C LEU A 90 15.33 -2.86 -6.35
N PHE A 91 14.91 -1.75 -6.95
CA PHE A 91 14.63 -0.50 -6.25
C PHE A 91 13.22 0.00 -6.52
N ILE A 92 12.56 0.52 -5.48
CA ILE A 92 11.27 1.21 -5.55
C ILE A 92 11.52 2.71 -5.70
N SER A 93 11.15 3.26 -6.86
CA SER A 93 11.24 4.68 -7.14
C SER A 93 10.10 5.45 -6.44
N SER A 94 8.86 5.01 -6.64
CA SER A 94 7.68 5.65 -6.06
C SER A 94 6.54 4.65 -5.83
N VAL A 95 5.73 4.91 -4.81
CA VAL A 95 4.48 4.21 -4.51
C VAL A 95 3.39 5.26 -4.39
N ARG A 96 2.21 4.98 -4.95
CA ARG A 96 1.02 5.82 -4.81
C ARG A 96 -0.21 4.97 -4.54
N VAL A 97 -0.87 5.24 -3.43
CA VAL A 97 -2.12 4.60 -3.03
C VAL A 97 -3.29 5.54 -3.30
N THR A 98 -4.33 5.05 -3.97
CA THR A 98 -5.58 5.80 -4.10
C THR A 98 -6.40 5.71 -2.82
N LYS A 99 -7.20 6.74 -2.50
CA LYS A 99 -8.12 6.69 -1.34
C LYS A 99 -8.98 5.41 -1.40
N PRO A 100 -9.11 4.68 -0.28
CA PRO A 100 -9.87 3.45 -0.27
C PRO A 100 -11.37 3.76 -0.41
N LYS A 101 -12.09 2.89 -1.11
CA LYS A 101 -13.55 2.88 -1.13
C LYS A 101 -14.08 2.42 0.23
N ILE A 102 -15.03 3.19 0.75
CA ILE A 102 -15.76 2.92 1.98
C ILE A 102 -17.26 2.78 1.66
N PRO A 103 -18.03 2.03 2.49
CA PRO A 103 -19.47 1.92 2.30
C PRO A 103 -20.18 3.29 2.26
N GLU A 104 -21.17 3.45 1.39
CA GLU A 104 -21.85 4.75 1.18
C GLU A 104 -22.47 5.32 2.46
N ALA A 105 -23.03 4.46 3.32
CA ALA A 105 -23.62 4.88 4.59
C ALA A 105 -22.60 5.59 5.49
N ILE A 106 -21.34 5.14 5.48
CA ILE A 106 -20.27 5.75 6.26
C ILE A 106 -19.72 6.98 5.54
N ARG A 107 -19.60 6.93 4.21
CA ARG A 107 -19.09 8.05 3.40
C ARG A 107 -19.85 9.35 3.63
N ARG A 108 -21.18 9.29 3.69
CA ARG A 108 -22.02 10.48 3.93
C ARG A 108 -21.74 11.13 5.28
N ASN A 109 -21.53 10.33 6.32
CA ASN A 109 -21.22 10.87 7.65
C ASN A 109 -19.90 11.64 7.65
N TYR A 110 -18.87 11.09 6.98
CA TYR A 110 -17.57 11.74 6.82
C TYR A 110 -17.65 13.04 6.00
N GLU A 111 -18.43 13.04 4.92
CA GLU A 111 -18.65 14.23 4.10
C GLU A 111 -19.35 15.34 4.91
N THR A 112 -20.37 15.01 5.69
CA THR A 112 -21.06 15.97 6.56
C THR A 112 -20.15 16.50 7.67
N MET A 113 -19.39 15.64 8.35
CA MET A 113 -18.48 16.04 9.42
C MET A 113 -17.37 16.98 8.93
N GLU A 114 -16.84 16.77 7.72
CA GLU A 114 -15.86 17.68 7.12
C GLU A 114 -16.50 19.03 6.72
N GLN A 115 -17.74 19.02 6.23
CA GLN A 115 -18.48 20.25 5.94
C GLN A 115 -18.74 21.08 7.20
N GLU A 116 -19.03 20.44 8.33
CA GLU A 116 -19.26 21.10 9.62
C GLU A 116 -17.97 21.67 10.23
N LYS A 117 -16.81 21.02 10.06
CA LYS A 117 -15.51 21.55 10.52
C LYS A 117 -15.05 22.81 9.77
N THR A 118 -15.63 23.08 8.61
CA THR A 118 -15.25 24.23 7.76
C THR A 118 -16.13 25.46 8.01
N GLN A 119 -17.14 25.37 8.89
CA GLN A 119 -17.97 26.48 9.37
C GLN A 119 -17.52 26.96 10.75
#